data_AF-A0A1A8BIW1-F1
#
_entry.id   AF-A0A1A8BIW1-F1
#
_cell.length_a   1.000
_cell.length_b   1.000
_cell.length_c   1.000
_cell.angle_alpha   90.00
_cell.angle_beta   90.00
_cell.angle_gamma   90.00
#
_symmetry.space_group_name_H-M   'P 1'
#
loop_
_entity.id
_entity.type
_entity.pdbx_description
1 polymer ?
#
loop_
_entity_poly.entity_id
_entity_poly.type
_entity_poly.pdbx_seq_one_letter_code
_entity_poly.pdbx_strand_id
1 'polypeptide(L)'
;LSRVVFIPLFLMCNIPDSKLTPLLRPDWCFVITMALFSFSNGYLASLCMAYAPQLVRFRDCETAGSLMTSFLVLGLAVGASFSFLLRVLV
;
A
#
# COMPACT_ATOMS: atom_id res chain seq x y z
N LEU A 1 1.92 6.66 -8.39
CA LEU A 1 2.68 7.72 -7.68
C LEU A 1 1.83 8.49 -6.67
N SER A 2 0.58 8.85 -6.99
CA SER A 2 -0.34 9.57 -6.07
C SER A 2 -0.52 8.93 -4.69
N ARG A 3 -0.23 7.62 -4.56
CA ARG A 3 -0.33 6.90 -3.29
C ARG A 3 0.75 7.24 -2.26
N VAL A 4 1.87 7.83 -2.69
CA VAL A 4 2.96 8.25 -1.78
C VAL A 4 2.48 9.37 -0.84
N VAL A 5 1.49 10.16 -1.28
CA VAL A 5 0.87 11.23 -0.49
C VAL A 5 0.13 10.70 0.75
N PHE A 6 -0.31 9.44 0.75
CA PHE A 6 -0.95 8.83 1.91
C PHE A 6 0.02 8.55 3.06
N ILE A 7 1.32 8.39 2.79
CA ILE A 7 2.36 8.11 3.81
C ILE A 7 2.52 9.27 4.81
N PRO A 8 2.77 10.53 4.40
CA PRO A 8 2.85 11.65 5.33
C PRO A 8 1.50 11.95 6.00
N LEU A 9 0.39 11.63 5.34
CA LEU A 9 -0.96 11.82 5.87
C LEU A 9 -1.27 10.82 7.00
N PHE A 10 -0.79 9.57 6.89
CA PHE A 10 -0.80 8.61 7.99
C PHE A 10 0.14 9.01 9.14
N LEU A 11 1.32 9.56 8.82
CA LEU A 11 2.29 10.01 9.82
C LEU A 11 1.82 11.25 10.60
N MET A 12 1.00 12.12 10.01
CA MET A 12 0.40 13.29 10.66
C MET A 12 -0.87 12.99 11.46
N CYS A 13 -1.43 11.78 11.37
CA CYS A 13 -2.53 11.36 12.24
C CYS A 13 -2.01 11.11 13.65
N ASN A 14 -2.75 11.59 14.65
CA ASN A 14 -2.41 11.55 16.08
C ASN A 14 -2.09 10.13 16.57
N ILE A 15 -0.81 9.75 16.61
CA ILE A 15 -0.34 8.55 17.27
C ILE A 15 -0.25 8.88 18.77
N PRO A 16 -1.03 8.23 19.66
CA PRO A 16 -0.83 8.38 21.10
C PRO A 16 0.61 7.91 21.39
N ASP A 17 1.44 8.80 21.95
CA ASP A 17 2.90 8.66 22.23
C ASP A 17 3.91 9.31 21.26
N SER A 18 3.51 10.02 20.19
CA SER A 18 4.45 10.80 19.37
C SER A 18 4.74 12.20 19.91
N LYS A 19 6.03 12.60 19.98
CA LYS A 19 6.50 13.95 20.35
C LYS A 19 6.13 15.06 19.33
N LEU A 20 5.45 14.72 18.24
CA LEU A 20 5.02 15.66 17.21
C LEU A 20 3.60 16.15 17.50
N THR A 21 3.45 17.48 17.56
CA THR A 21 2.15 18.15 17.80
C THR A 21 1.06 17.62 16.87
N PRO A 22 -0.03 17.04 17.40
CA PRO A 22 -1.08 16.45 16.58
C PRO A 22 -1.89 17.56 15.90
N LEU A 23 -1.66 17.74 14.59
CA LEU A 23 -2.37 18.72 13.77
C LEU A 23 -3.75 18.20 13.30
N LEU A 24 -3.97 16.88 13.34
CA LEU A 24 -5.21 16.20 12.93
C LEU A 24 -5.84 15.48 14.15
N ARG A 25 -6.80 16.14 14.80
CA ARG A 25 -7.52 15.63 15.98
C ARG A 25 -8.61 14.56 15.75
N PRO A 26 -9.27 14.42 14.57
CA PRO A 26 -10.34 13.44 14.45
C PRO A 26 -9.85 12.08 13.94
N ASP A 27 -10.04 11.03 14.75
CA ASP A 27 -9.75 9.62 14.41
C ASP A 27 -10.43 9.15 13.11
N TRP A 28 -11.55 9.77 12.73
CA TRP A 28 -12.25 9.47 11.47
C TRP A 28 -11.43 9.82 10.22
N CYS A 29 -10.53 10.82 10.28
CA CYS A 29 -9.67 11.16 9.15
C CYS A 29 -8.70 10.01 8.83
N PHE A 30 -8.16 9.36 9.87
CA PHE A 30 -7.32 8.18 9.73
C PHE A 30 -8.09 7.01 9.10
N VAL A 31 -9.30 6.72 9.60
CA VAL A 31 -10.16 5.65 9.08
C VAL A 31 -10.51 5.87 7.60
N ILE A 32 -10.90 7.09 7.22
CA ILE A 32 -11.22 7.43 5.82
C ILE A 32 -9.99 7.27 4.94
N THR A 33 -8.83 7.73 5.38
CA THR A 33 -7.56 7.62 4.64
C THR A 33 -7.15 6.15 4.47
N MET A 34 -7.26 5.33 5.53
CA MET A 34 -7.05 3.87 5.49
C MET A 34 -7.99 3.18 4.50
N ALA A 35 -9.28 3.54 4.52
CA ALA A 35 -10.28 2.96 3.63
C ALA A 35 -9.99 3.30 2.17
N LEU A 36 -9.71 4.57 1.88
CA LEU A 36 -9.43 5.04 0.52
C LEU A 36 -8.12 4.45 -0.04
N PHE A 37 -7.10 4.36 0.80
CA PHE A 37 -5.84 3.71 0.46
C PHE A 37 -6.04 2.22 0.18
N SER A 38 -6.72 1.49 1.06
CA SER A 38 -6.98 0.05 0.91
C SER A 38 -7.83 -0.24 -0.33
N PHE A 39 -8.92 0.52 -0.52
CA PHE A 39 -9.80 0.36 -1.68
C PHE A 39 -9.05 0.60 -2.98
N SER A 40 -8.29 1.71 -3.05
CA SER A 40 -7.50 2.00 -4.23
C SER A 40 -6.50 0.87 -4.49
N ASN A 41 -5.79 0.36 -3.48
CA ASN A 41 -4.71 -0.63 -3.67
C ASN A 41 -5.28 -1.98 -4.12
N GLY A 42 -6.35 -2.42 -3.46
CA GLY A 42 -7.06 -3.65 -3.85
C GLY A 42 -7.62 -3.56 -5.26
N TYR A 43 -8.27 -2.44 -5.62
CA TYR A 43 -8.86 -2.29 -6.95
C TYR A 43 -7.80 -2.34 -8.06
N LEU A 44 -6.70 -1.60 -7.90
CA LEU A 44 -5.64 -1.56 -8.90
C LEU A 44 -4.88 -2.89 -8.99
N ALA A 45 -4.61 -3.55 -7.85
CA ALA A 45 -3.95 -4.87 -7.83
C ALA A 45 -4.80 -5.93 -8.55
N SER A 46 -6.11 -5.98 -8.28
CA SER A 46 -7.04 -6.90 -8.94
C SER A 46 -7.14 -6.62 -10.43
N LEU A 47 -7.21 -5.35 -10.84
CA LEU A 47 -7.18 -4.97 -12.26
C LEU A 47 -5.88 -5.42 -12.93
N CYS A 48 -4.73 -5.15 -12.31
CA CYS A 48 -3.45 -5.59 -12.85
C CYS A 48 -3.42 -7.11 -13.01
N MET A 49 -3.78 -7.88 -11.98
CA MET A 49 -3.78 -9.35 -12.03
C MET A 49 -4.78 -9.94 -13.02
N ALA A 50 -5.91 -9.28 -13.28
CA ALA A 50 -6.89 -9.74 -14.25
C ALA A 50 -6.48 -9.42 -15.71
N TYR A 51 -5.95 -8.21 -15.96
CA TYR A 51 -5.67 -7.73 -17.32
C TYR A 51 -4.26 -8.08 -17.82
N ALA A 52 -3.25 -8.10 -16.95
CA ALA A 52 -1.88 -8.38 -17.37
C ALA A 52 -1.67 -9.75 -18.05
N PRO A 53 -2.27 -10.88 -17.60
CA PRO A 53 -2.14 -12.14 -18.33
C PRO A 53 -2.81 -12.10 -19.71
N GLN A 54 -3.79 -11.21 -19.94
CA GLN A 54 -4.45 -11.09 -21.24
C GLN A 54 -3.58 -10.37 -22.29
N LEU A 55 -2.55 -9.62 -21.87
CA LEU A 55 -1.61 -8.95 -22.77
C LEU A 55 -0.47 -9.86 -23.26
N VAL A 56 -0.35 -11.07 -22.71
CA VAL A 56 0.72 -12.03 -23.02
C VAL A 56 0.17 -13.17 -23.87
N ARG A 57 1.06 -13.89 -24.57
CA ARG A 57 0.67 -15.08 -25.33
C ARG A 57 0.18 -16.15 -24.38
N PHE A 58 -0.86 -16.90 -24.78
CA PHE A 58 -1.49 -17.96 -23.97
C PHE A 58 -0.49 -18.96 -23.35
N ARG A 59 0.61 -19.23 -24.05
CA ARG A 59 1.68 -20.15 -23.60
C ARG A 59 2.53 -19.59 -22.45
N ASP A 60 2.61 -18.27 -22.33
CA ASP A 60 3.45 -17.58 -21.34
C ASP A 60 2.62 -16.97 -20.19
N CYS A 61 1.27 -17.09 -20.25
CA CYS A 61 0.35 -16.56 -19.23
C CYS A 61 0.61 -17.14 -17.83
N GLU A 62 0.95 -18.42 -17.73
CA GLU A 62 1.21 -19.08 -16.45
C GLU A 62 2.47 -18.52 -15.79
N THR A 63 3.55 -18.37 -16.56
CA THR A 63 4.80 -17.74 -16.10
C THR A 63 4.59 -16.27 -15.74
N ALA A 64 3.79 -15.54 -16.53
CA ALA A 64 3.45 -14.15 -16.23
C ALA A 64 2.68 -14.03 -14.91
N GLY A 65 1.70 -14.90 -14.65
CA GLY A 65 0.96 -14.95 -13.39
C GLY A 65 1.85 -15.26 -12.17
N SER A 66 2.79 -16.19 -12.32
CA SER A 66 3.81 -16.50 -11.31
C SER A 66 4.69 -15.28 -11.00
N LEU A 67 5.20 -14.59 -12.02
CA LEU A 67 6.01 -13.38 -11.83
C LEU A 67 5.21 -12.28 -11.15
N MET A 68 3.96 -12.06 -11.54
CA MET A 68 3.11 -11.05 -10.92
C MET A 68 2.85 -11.29 -9.44
N THR A 69 2.55 -12.53 -9.05
CA THR A 69 2.38 -12.87 -7.63
C THR A 69 3.69 -12.71 -6.86
N SER A 70 4.84 -13.06 -7.45
CA SER A 70 6.16 -12.85 -6.83
C SER A 70 6.45 -11.37 -6.55
N PHE A 71 6.19 -10.48 -7.52
CA PHE A 71 6.37 -9.04 -7.35
C PHE A 71 5.39 -8.45 -6.33
N LEU A 72 4.16 -8.96 -6.27
CA LEU A 72 3.19 -8.55 -5.26
C LEU A 72 3.69 -8.90 -3.85
N VAL A 73 4.14 -10.13 -3.63
CA VAL A 73 4.66 -10.58 -2.33
C VAL A 73 5.94 -9.86 -1.96
N LEU A 74 6.84 -9.60 -2.93
CA LEU A 74 8.03 -8.77 -2.72
C LEU A 74 7.66 -7.36 -2.26
N GLY A 75 6.65 -6.73 -2.90
CA GLY A 75 6.15 -5.43 -2.51
C GLY A 75 5.58 -5.42 -1.08
N LEU A 76 4.84 -6.46 -0.70
CA LEU A 76 4.33 -6.63 0.66
C LEU A 76 5.45 -6.82 1.68
N ALA A 77 6.46 -7.63 1.37
CA ALA A 77 7.62 -7.86 2.22
C ALA A 77 8.41 -6.56 2.46
N VAL A 78 8.73 -5.83 1.39
CA VAL A 78 9.41 -4.54 1.47
C VAL A 78 8.59 -3.52 2.27
N GLY A 79 7.27 -3.47 2.06
CA GLY A 79 6.37 -2.61 2.82
C GLY A 79 6.34 -2.94 4.33
N ALA A 80 6.38 -4.23 4.68
CA ALA A 80 6.48 -4.68 6.06
C ALA A 80 7.82 -4.27 6.70
N SER A 81 8.94 -4.48 6.00
CA SER A 81 10.27 -4.05 6.44
C SER A 81 10.33 -2.53 6.66
N PHE A 82 9.73 -1.74 5.76
CA PHE A 82 9.70 -0.29 5.88
C PHE A 82 8.82 0.17 7.05
N SER A 83 7.75 -0.56 7.38
CA SER A 83 6.90 -0.28 8.55
C SER A 83 7.66 -0.45 9.86
N PHE A 84 8.54 -1.47 9.96
CA PHE A 84 9.44 -1.61 11.10
C PHE A 84 10.43 -0.45 11.19
N LEU A 85 11.01 -0.04 10.06
CA LEU A 85 11.97 1.08 10.02
C LEU A 85 11.32 2.41 10.41
N LEU A 86 10.09 2.68 9.96
CA LEU A 86 9.31 3.85 10.37
C LEU A 86 8.98 3.82 11.87
N ARG A 87 8.66 2.65 12.43
CA ARG A 87 8.43 2.49 13.88
C ARG A 87 9.70 2.70 14.71
N VAL A 88 10.88 2.43 14.16
CA VAL A 88 12.16 2.72 14.82
C VAL A 88 12.52 4.21 14.73
N LEU A 89 12.11 4.89 13.66
CA LEU A 89 12.40 6.31 13.43
C LEU A 89 11.50 7.25 14.25
N VAL A 90 10.25 6.87 14.48
CA VAL A 90 9.25 7.59 15.30
C VAL A 90 9.46 7.26 16.78
#